data_AF-A0A371HN01-F1
#
_entry.id   AF-A0A371HN01-F1
#
_cell.length_a   1.000
_cell.length_b   1.000
_cell.length_c   1.000
_cell.angle_alpha   90.00
_cell.angle_beta   90.00
_cell.angle_gamma   90.00
#
_symmetry.space_group_name_H-M   'P 1'
#
loop_
_entity.id
_entity.type
_entity.pdbx_description
1 polymer ?
#
loop_
_entity_poly.entity_id
_entity_poly.type
_entity_poly.pdbx_seq_one_letter_code
_entity_poly.pdbx_strand_id
1 'polypeptide(L)' 'MHWLATLPPRSVRSFNDLAASFTSQFAANKTKRLEVVDLFNIKQNKGETLKSYLARFNSHRLKAGQFSDSLALRKP' A
#
# COMPACT_ATOMS: atom_id res chain seq x y z
N MET A 1 0.83 -19.55 7.78
CA MET A 1 -0.37 -20.05 7.09
C MET A 1 -1.61 -20.17 7.98
N HIS A 2 -1.61 -19.65 9.22
CA HIS A 2 -2.72 -19.85 10.17
C HIS A 2 -4.07 -19.27 9.70
N TRP A 3 -4.07 -18.18 8.93
CA TRP A 3 -5.30 -17.55 8.43
C TRP A 3 -6.19 -18.44 7.55
N LEU A 4 -5.60 -19.41 6.84
CA LEU A 4 -6.40 -20.32 6.02
C LEU A 4 -7.23 -21.27 6.90
N ALA A 5 -6.70 -21.62 8.07
CA ALA A 5 -7.36 -22.45 9.07
C ALA A 5 -8.44 -21.70 9.87
N THR A 6 -8.50 -20.36 9.77
CA THR A 6 -9.54 -19.56 10.44
C THR A 6 -10.78 -19.36 9.56
N LEU A 7 -10.80 -19.89 8.34
CA LEU A 7 -11.95 -19.76 7.44
C LEU A 7 -13.11 -20.68 7.89
N PRO A 8 -14.36 -20.21 7.83
CA PRO A 8 -15.52 -21.05 8.13
C PRO A 8 -15.59 -22.27 7.22
N PRO A 9 -16.12 -23.42 7.69
CA PRO A 9 -16.31 -24.59 6.85
C PRO A 9 -17.15 -24.28 5.61
N ARG A 10 -16.71 -24.75 4.43
CA ARG A 10 -17.37 -24.55 3.13
C ARG A 10 -17.46 -23.10 2.64
N SER A 11 -16.64 -22.19 3.18
CA SER A 11 -16.58 -20.79 2.74
C SER A 11 -15.86 -20.60 1.39
N VAL A 12 -14.98 -21.54 1.01
CA VAL A 12 -14.26 -21.51 -0.27
C VAL A 12 -14.85 -22.59 -1.17
N ARG A 13 -15.55 -22.18 -2.23
CA ARG A 13 -16.15 -23.09 -3.22
C ARG A 13 -15.45 -23.01 -4.58
N SER A 14 -14.67 -21.97 -4.78
CA SER A 14 -13.90 -21.70 -5.99
C SER A 14 -12.56 -21.07 -5.66
N PHE A 15 -11.66 -21.04 -6.65
CA PHE A 15 -10.41 -20.29 -6.54
C PHE A 15 -10.66 -18.79 -6.29
N ASN A 16 -11.71 -18.21 -6.86
CA ASN A 16 -12.06 -16.81 -6.63
C ASN A 16 -12.40 -16.52 -5.17
N ASP A 17 -13.12 -17.41 -4.49
CA ASP A 17 -13.45 -17.25 -3.07
C ASP A 17 -12.19 -17.26 -2.19
N LEU A 18 -11.23 -18.13 -2.55
CA LEU A 18 -9.93 -18.19 -1.89
C LEU A 18 -9.11 -16.92 -2.14
N ALA A 19 -9.06 -16.45 -3.38
CA ALA A 19 -8.34 -15.23 -3.76
C ALA A 19 -8.92 -13.98 -3.07
N ALA A 20 -10.24 -13.90 -2.95
CA ALA A 20 -10.93 -12.84 -2.23
C ALA A 20 -10.64 -12.90 -0.73
N SER A 21 -10.69 -14.09 -0.12
CA SER A 21 -10.38 -14.29 1.31
C SER A 21 -8.92 -13.96 1.62
N PHE A 22 -7.99 -14.40 0.77
CA PHE A 22 -6.57 -14.03 0.85
C PHE A 22 -6.39 -12.53 0.75
N THR A 23 -7.01 -11.90 -0.26
CA THR A 23 -6.88 -10.46 -0.46
C THR A 23 -7.46 -9.70 0.72
N SER A 24 -8.61 -10.09 1.28
CA SER A 24 -9.19 -9.47 2.47
C SER A 24 -8.28 -9.60 3.69
N GLN A 25 -7.76 -10.79 3.94
CA GLN A 25 -6.90 -11.06 5.08
C GLN A 25 -5.57 -10.30 5.04
N PHE A 26 -5.01 -10.12 3.85
CA PHE A 26 -3.74 -9.42 3.65
C PHE A 26 -3.90 -8.01 3.07
N ALA A 27 -5.13 -7.52 2.87
CA ALA A 27 -5.41 -6.15 2.39
C ALA A 27 -4.93 -5.11 3.40
N ALA A 28 -5.06 -5.40 4.69
CA ALA A 28 -4.47 -4.59 5.75
C ALA A 28 -2.93 -4.54 5.70
N ASN A 29 -2.27 -5.45 4.98
CA ASN A 29 -0.82 -5.47 4.77
C ASN A 29 -0.39 -4.94 3.38
N LYS A 30 -1.34 -4.66 2.48
CA LYS A 30 -1.01 -4.09 1.15
C LYS A 30 -0.72 -2.59 1.20
N THR A 31 -1.25 -1.88 2.20
CA THR A 31 -1.23 -0.40 2.20
C THR A 31 -1.30 0.20 3.59
N LYS A 32 -1.00 -0.55 4.66
CA LYS A 32 -0.67 0.11 5.92
C LYS A 32 0.72 0.70 5.78
N ARG A 33 0.74 2.02 5.59
CA ARG A 33 1.84 2.91 6.00
C ARG A 33 3.06 2.98 5.07
N LEU A 34 2.86 3.54 3.89
CA LEU A 34 3.61 4.78 3.60
C LEU A 34 2.73 5.90 4.14
N GLU A 35 2.76 6.12 5.46
CA GLU A 35 2.11 7.29 6.03
C GLU A 35 2.80 8.52 5.43
N VAL A 36 2.11 9.66 5.41
CA VAL A 36 2.74 10.94 5.12
C VAL A 36 4.01 11.14 5.99
N VAL A 37 4.05 10.54 7.18
CA VAL A 37 5.22 10.41 8.07
C VAL A 37 6.44 9.78 7.39
N ASP A 38 6.27 8.79 6.51
CA ASP A 38 7.38 8.13 5.80
C ASP A 38 7.95 9.02 4.69
N LEU A 39 7.15 9.93 4.12
CA LEU A 39 7.63 10.97 3.20
C LEU A 39 8.44 12.06 3.93
N PHE A 40 8.05 12.43 5.16
CA PHE A 40 8.82 13.38 5.98
C PHE A 40 10.18 12.83 6.44
N ASN A 41 10.35 11.52 6.43
CA ASN A 41 11.63 10.86 6.73
C ASN A 41 12.59 10.83 5.53
N ILE A 42 12.16 11.21 4.33
CA ILE A 42 13.03 11.31 3.15
C ILE A 42 13.76 12.65 3.20
N LYS A 43 14.90 12.69 3.89
CA LYS A 43 15.83 13.84 3.90
C LYS A 43 17.00 13.58 2.95
N GLN A 44 17.58 14.65 2.40
CA GLN A 44 18.80 14.55 1.62
C GLN A 44 19.96 14.19 2.55
N ASN A 45 20.71 13.15 2.20
CA ASN A 45 21.86 12.72 2.98
C ASN A 45 23.10 13.58 2.69
N LYS A 46 24.03 13.68 3.65
CA LYS A 46 25.31 14.39 3.44
C LYS A 46 26.13 13.67 2.36
N GLY A 47 26.44 14.38 1.28
CA GLY A 47 27.13 13.81 0.10
C GLY A 47 26.21 13.25 -0.98
N GLU A 48 24.89 13.23 -0.77
CA GLU A 48 23.93 12.89 -1.82
C GLU A 48 23.73 14.08 -2.78
N THR A 49 23.74 13.82 -4.08
CA THR A 49 23.43 14.84 -5.08
C THR A 49 21.94 15.16 -5.08
N LEU A 50 21.59 16.43 -5.33
CA LEU A 50 20.20 16.88 -5.36
C LEU A 50 19.34 16.07 -6.36
N LYS A 51 19.92 15.68 -7.49
CA LYS A 51 19.24 14.86 -8.52
C LYS A 51 18.86 13.47 -7.99
N SER A 52 19.77 12.81 -7.26
CA SER A 52 19.51 11.50 -6.63
C SER A 52 18.39 11.60 -5.59
N TYR A 53 18.47 12.62 -4.74
CA TYR A 53 17.45 12.90 -3.73
C TYR A 53 16.06 13.12 -4.36
N LEU A 54 15.96 13.98 -5.37
CA LEU A 54 14.69 14.28 -6.04
C LEU A 54 14.10 13.05 -6.76
N ALA A 55 14.94 12.19 -7.33
CA ALA A 55 14.49 10.95 -7.96
C ALA A 55 13.85 10.00 -6.94
N ARG A 56 14.49 9.81 -5.77
CA ARG A 56 13.93 9.03 -4.66
C ARG A 56 12.63 9.65 -4.16
N PHE A 57 12.65 10.94 -3.83
CA PHE A 57 11.49 11.66 -3.32
C PHE A 57 10.29 11.55 -4.27
N ASN A 58 10.49 11.76 -5.58
CA ASN A 58 9.42 11.65 -6.57
C ASN A 58 8.93 10.21 -6.77
N SER A 59 9.80 9.20 -6.68
CA SER A 59 9.37 7.79 -6.74
C SER A 59 8.45 7.41 -5.57
N HIS A 60 8.71 7.95 -4.38
CA HIS A 60 7.86 7.77 -3.20
C HIS A 60 6.56 8.58 -3.31
N ARG A 61 6.59 9.78 -3.93
CA ARG A 61 5.38 10.56 -4.23
C ARG A 61 4.48 9.95 -5.29
N LEU A 62 5.01 9.36 -6.37
CA LEU A 62 4.18 8.73 -7.41
C LEU A 62 3.46 7.48 -6.88
N LYS A 63 4.12 6.73 -5.99
CA LYS A 63 3.49 5.64 -5.24
C LYS A 63 2.36 6.14 -4.33
N ALA A 64 2.42 7.37 -3.83
CA ALA A 64 1.37 8.00 -3.04
C ALA A 64 0.28 8.69 -3.90
N GLY A 65 0.64 9.24 -5.06
CA GLY A 65 -0.25 9.96 -5.99
C GLY A 65 -1.23 9.05 -6.74
N GLN A 66 -0.89 7.78 -6.94
CA GLN A 66 -1.84 6.76 -7.42
C GLN A 66 -3.06 6.58 -6.49
N PHE A 67 -3.03 7.13 -5.27
CA PHE A 67 -4.12 7.09 -4.30
C PHE A 67 -4.93 8.39 -4.21
N SER A 68 -4.39 9.55 -4.63
CA SER A 68 -5.13 10.82 -4.54
C SER A 68 -6.29 10.92 -5.53
N ASP A 69 -6.22 10.21 -6.66
CA ASP A 69 -7.31 10.18 -7.65
C ASP A 69 -8.57 9.47 -7.12
N SER A 70 -8.42 8.57 -6.15
CA SER A 70 -9.55 7.88 -5.50
C SER A 70 -10.22 8.70 -4.39
N LEU A 71 -9.53 9.69 -3.82
CA LEU A 71 -10.02 10.57 -2.76
C LEU A 71 -10.57 11.89 -3.30
N ALA A 72 -10.25 12.26 -4.55
CA ALA A 72 -10.74 13.46 -5.23
C ALA A 72 -12.21 13.37 -5.70
N LEU A 73 -12.84 12.18 -5.61
CA LEU A 73 -14.26 11.97 -5.94
C LEU A 73 -15.16 11.96 -4.69
N ARG A 74 -14.87 12.80 -3.70
CA ARG A 74 -15.87 13.22 -2.72
C ARG A 74 -16.01 14.74 -2.82
N LYS A 75 -16.82 15.18 -3.79
CA LYS A 75 -17.33 16.55 -3.80
C LYS A 75 -18.48 16.65 -2.79
N PRO A 76 -18.64 17.80 -2.11
CA PRO A 76 -19.82 18.09 -1.29
C PRO A 76 -21.10 18.13 -2.13
#